data_AF-A0A349CRQ2-F1
#
_entry.id   AF-A0A349CRQ2-F1
#
_cell.length_a   1.000
_cell.length_b   1.000
_cell.length_c   1.000
_cell.angle_alpha   90.00
_cell.angle_beta   90.00
_cell.angle_gamma   90.00
#
_symmetry.space_group_name_H-M   'P 1'
#
loop_
_entity.id
_entity.type
_entity.pdbx_description
1 polymer ?
#
loop_
_entity_poly.entity_id
_entity_poly.type
_entity_poly.pdbx_seq_one_letter_code
_entity_poly.pdbx_strand_id
1 'polypeptide(L)'
;MTRREQLRRFVIWLTGKLTQAEIDGTATGRTFRRDTAWCWAVQPRLEPATEIHHAVLVDGIWVGTWCLLIAISDNGELLAWQWCGRETTAAWT
;
A
#
# COMPACT_ATOMS: atom_id res chain seq x y z
N MET A 1 -21.96 10.41 -2.57
CA MET A 1 -20.49 10.51 -2.35
C MET A 1 -19.78 10.14 -3.65
N THR A 2 -18.77 10.90 -4.06
CA THR A 2 -18.04 10.62 -5.32
C THR A 2 -17.00 9.52 -5.12
N ARG A 3 -16.54 8.86 -6.20
CA ARG A 3 -15.44 7.88 -6.12
C ARG A 3 -14.16 8.47 -5.51
N ARG A 4 -13.86 9.75 -5.81
CA ARG A 4 -12.72 10.46 -5.21
C ARG A 4 -12.83 10.51 -3.69
N GLU A 5 -13.99 10.85 -3.15
CA GLU A 5 -14.19 10.92 -1.69
C GLU A 5 -14.20 9.54 -1.04
N GLN A 6 -14.75 8.52 -1.72
CA GLN A 6 -14.65 7.12 -1.27
C GLN A 6 -13.19 6.68 -1.11
N LEU A 7 -12.35 6.94 -2.12
CA LEU A 7 -10.93 6.62 -2.06
C LEU A 7 -10.21 7.42 -0.97
N ARG A 8 -10.51 8.71 -0.82
CA ARG A 8 -9.92 9.54 0.24
C ARG A 8 -10.21 8.97 1.63
N ARG A 9 -11.47 8.61 1.90
CA ARG A 9 -11.88 7.98 3.16
C ARG A 9 -11.21 6.62 3.33
N PHE A 10 -11.13 5.81 2.27
CA PHE A 10 -10.46 4.52 2.30
C PHE A 10 -8.99 4.66 2.73
N VAL A 11 -8.24 5.59 2.13
CA VAL A 11 -6.83 5.82 2.49
C VAL A 11 -6.69 6.31 3.93
N ILE A 12 -7.52 7.26 4.37
CA ILE A 12 -7.51 7.75 5.76
C ILE A 12 -7.75 6.61 6.76
N TRP A 13 -8.67 5.70 6.45
CA TRP A 13 -8.93 4.53 7.28
C TRP A 13 -7.74 3.56 7.26
N LEU A 14 -7.23 3.22 6.09
CA LEU A 14 -6.18 2.21 5.90
C LEU A 14 -4.85 2.60 6.55
N THR A 15 -4.49 3.89 6.51
CA THR A 15 -3.25 4.40 7.11
C THR A 15 -3.46 5.02 8.50
N GLY A 16 -4.69 4.96 9.02
CA GLY A 16 -5.09 5.61 10.25
C GLY A 16 -5.30 4.63 11.41
N LYS A 17 -5.91 5.15 12.47
CA LYS A 17 -6.29 4.36 13.67
C LYS A 17 -7.80 4.18 13.82
N LEU A 18 -8.59 4.80 12.93
CA LEU A 18 -10.04 4.74 13.00
C LEU A 18 -10.54 3.35 12.58
N THR A 19 -11.54 2.86 13.29
CA THR A 19 -12.32 1.70 12.87
C THR A 19 -13.23 2.06 11.68
N GLN A 20 -13.75 1.04 11.00
CA GLN A 20 -14.72 1.24 9.91
C GLN A 20 -16.00 1.93 10.39
N ALA A 21 -16.41 1.71 11.65
CA ALA A 21 -17.58 2.36 12.23
C ALA A 21 -17.33 3.86 12.48
N GLU A 22 -16.18 4.20 13.06
CA GLU A 22 -15.80 5.59 13.36
C GLU A 22 -15.65 6.44 12.10
N ILE A 23 -15.00 5.93 11.05
CA ILE A 23 -14.87 6.69 9.79
C ILE A 23 -16.18 6.76 8.99
N ASP A 24 -17.10 5.83 9.23
CA ASP A 24 -18.44 5.86 8.65
C ASP A 24 -19.37 6.83 9.39
N GLY A 25 -19.06 7.16 10.64
CA GLY A 25 -19.98 7.87 11.53
C GLY A 25 -21.23 7.03 11.84
N THR A 26 -21.19 5.71 11.62
CA THR A 26 -22.29 4.77 11.87
C THR A 26 -21.85 3.71 12.87
N ALA A 27 -22.80 3.03 13.50
CA ALA A 27 -22.49 1.99 14.48
C ALA A 27 -21.84 0.72 13.90
N THR A 28 -21.79 0.53 12.56
CA THR A 28 -21.42 -0.77 11.97
C THR A 28 -20.35 -0.71 10.88
N GLY A 29 -20.13 0.43 10.22
CA GLY A 29 -19.19 0.55 9.10
C GLY A 29 -19.57 -0.22 7.82
N ARG A 30 -20.79 -0.78 7.76
CA ARG A 30 -21.26 -1.54 6.58
C ARG A 30 -21.34 -0.67 5.32
N THR A 31 -21.75 0.59 5.46
CA THR A 31 -21.81 1.53 4.34
C THR A 31 -20.41 1.85 3.84
N PHE A 32 -19.49 2.19 4.74
CA PHE A 32 -18.08 2.38 4.38
C PHE A 32 -17.50 1.18 3.61
N ARG A 33 -17.70 -0.05 4.11
CA ARG A 33 -17.18 -1.26 3.45
C ARG A 33 -17.74 -1.46 2.05
N ARG A 34 -19.06 -1.28 1.86
CA ARG A 34 -19.69 -1.38 0.54
C ARG A 34 -19.16 -0.31 -0.41
N ASP A 35 -19.07 0.93 0.06
CA ASP A 35 -18.72 2.08 -0.75
C ASP A 35 -17.22 2.11 -1.14
N THR A 36 -16.36 1.47 -0.34
CA THR A 36 -14.91 1.41 -0.56
C THR A 36 -14.42 0.05 -1.07
N ALA A 37 -15.30 -0.95 -1.24
CA ALA A 37 -14.92 -2.30 -1.67
C ALA A 37 -14.08 -2.29 -2.97
N TRP A 38 -14.40 -1.40 -3.90
CA TRP A 38 -13.67 -1.26 -5.16
C TRP A 38 -12.25 -0.73 -4.99
N CYS A 39 -11.93 -0.04 -3.87
CA CYS A 39 -10.60 0.52 -3.62
C CYS A 39 -9.55 -0.57 -3.43
N TRP A 40 -9.93 -1.79 -3.01
CA TRP A 40 -9.02 -2.93 -2.92
C TRP A 40 -8.47 -3.40 -4.27
N ALA A 41 -9.15 -3.06 -5.38
CA ALA A 41 -8.67 -3.35 -6.72
C ALA A 41 -7.73 -2.26 -7.27
N VAL A 42 -7.53 -1.16 -6.54
CA VAL A 42 -6.59 -0.11 -6.94
C VAL A 42 -5.17 -0.62 -6.73
N GLN A 43 -4.39 -0.61 -7.80
CA GLN A 43 -2.96 -0.90 -7.75
C GLN A 43 -2.18 0.42 -7.77
N PRO A 44 -1.58 0.85 -6.65
CA PRO A 44 -0.74 2.03 -6.65
C PRO A 44 0.47 1.78 -7.54
N ARG A 45 0.81 2.76 -8.38
CA ARG A 45 2.02 2.75 -9.20
C ARG A 45 2.98 3.77 -8.65
N LEU A 46 4.23 3.37 -8.48
CA LEU A 46 5.32 4.30 -8.26
C LEU A 46 5.82 4.76 -9.63
N GLU A 47 6.17 6.03 -9.70
CA GLU A 47 6.98 6.51 -10.82
C GLU A 47 8.39 5.92 -10.68
N PRO A 48 9.11 5.68 -11.79
CA PRO A 48 10.48 5.21 -11.73
C PRO A 48 11.34 6.16 -10.88
N ALA A 49 12.19 5.62 -10.01
CA ALA A 49 13.18 6.41 -9.31
C ALA A 49 14.14 7.04 -10.34
N THR A 50 14.17 8.37 -10.41
CA THR A 50 15.00 9.13 -11.35
C THR A 50 16.26 9.73 -10.72
N GLU A 51 16.37 9.67 -9.41
CA GLU A 51 17.44 10.31 -8.65
C GLU A 51 18.56 9.32 -8.31
N ILE A 52 19.78 9.85 -8.19
CA ILE A 52 20.93 9.08 -7.71
C ILE A 52 20.97 9.20 -6.20
N HIS A 53 20.81 8.06 -5.52
CA HIS A 53 20.90 7.96 -4.07
C HIS A 53 22.28 7.44 -3.65
N HIS A 54 22.77 7.88 -2.48
CA HIS A 54 24.06 7.43 -1.98
C HIS A 54 24.05 5.93 -1.63
N ALA A 55 22.91 5.43 -1.17
CA ALA A 55 22.66 4.01 -1.00
C ALA A 55 21.20 3.67 -1.29
N VAL A 56 20.95 2.41 -1.65
CA VAL A 56 19.63 1.82 -1.75
C VAL A 56 19.57 0.67 -0.76
N LEU A 57 18.65 0.76 0.20
CA LEU A 57 18.39 -0.30 1.17
C LEU A 57 17.25 -1.15 0.65
N VAL A 58 17.45 -2.46 0.71
CA VAL A 58 16.53 -3.43 0.13
C VAL A 58 16.22 -4.48 1.19
N ASP A 59 14.93 -4.72 1.42
CA ASP A 59 14.46 -5.70 2.40
C ASP A 59 13.23 -6.46 1.90
N GLY A 60 13.01 -7.64 2.47
CA GLY A 60 11.90 -8.54 2.15
C GLY A 60 11.07 -8.87 3.38
N ILE A 61 9.75 -8.62 3.33
CA ILE A 61 8.82 -8.94 4.41
C ILE A 61 7.87 -10.04 3.97
N TRP A 62 7.87 -11.16 4.71
CA TRP A 62 6.96 -12.27 4.45
C TRP A 62 5.55 -12.00 4.99
N VAL A 63 4.56 -12.12 4.12
CA VAL A 63 3.13 -12.00 4.42
C VAL A 63 2.42 -13.26 3.94
N GLY A 64 2.13 -14.17 4.87
CA GLY A 64 1.61 -15.50 4.54
C GLY A 64 2.62 -16.29 3.72
N THR A 65 2.25 -16.71 2.51
CA THR A 65 3.12 -17.45 1.58
C THR A 65 3.80 -16.58 0.54
N TRP A 66 3.63 -15.25 0.60
CA TRP A 66 4.22 -14.29 -0.32
C TRP A 66 5.26 -13.45 0.39
N CYS A 67 6.26 -12.97 -0.35
CA CYS A 67 7.26 -12.02 0.14
C CYS A 67 7.08 -10.67 -0.57
N LEU A 68 7.04 -9.59 0.21
CA LEU A 68 7.03 -8.22 -0.29
C LEU A 68 8.46 -7.69 -0.27
N LEU A 69 9.03 -7.46 -1.45
CA LEU A 69 10.33 -6.81 -1.60
C LEU A 69 10.12 -5.30 -1.66
N ILE A 70 10.92 -4.56 -0.89
CA ILE A 70 10.85 -3.10 -0.80
C ILE A 70 12.26 -2.54 -0.97
N ALA A 71 12.41 -1.53 -1.83
CA ALA A 71 13.62 -0.74 -1.96
C ALA A 71 13.36 0.69 -1.49
N ILE A 72 14.19 1.19 -0.59
CA ILE A 72 14.17 2.57 -0.10
C ILE A 72 15.53 3.23 -0.29
N SER A 73 15.55 4.55 -0.46
CA SER A 73 16.79 5.32 -0.49
C SER A 73 17.41 5.45 0.91
N ASP A 74 18.61 6.02 0.97
CA ASP A 74 19.32 6.38 2.20
C ASP A 74 18.60 7.44 3.06
N ASN A 75 17.66 8.20 2.47
CA ASN A 75 16.82 9.16 3.20
C ASN A 75 15.44 8.57 3.61
N GLY A 76 15.14 7.32 3.24
CA GLY A 76 13.90 6.63 3.57
C GLY A 76 12.75 6.78 2.55
N GLU A 77 13.00 7.37 1.37
CA GLU A 77 12.03 7.42 0.28
C GLU A 77 11.82 6.05 -0.36
N LEU A 78 10.56 5.69 -0.63
CA LEU A 78 10.21 4.44 -1.31
C LEU A 78 10.54 4.54 -2.80
N LEU A 79 11.47 3.70 -3.27
CA LEU A 79 11.94 3.69 -4.66
C LEU A 79 11.22 2.65 -5.52
N ALA A 80 10.98 1.47 -4.96
CA ALA A 80 10.28 0.38 -5.65
C ALA A 80 9.71 -0.63 -4.65
N TRP A 81 8.70 -1.37 -5.08
CA TRP A 81 8.21 -2.55 -4.36
C TRP A 81 7.67 -3.60 -5.33
N GLN A 82 7.73 -4.86 -4.94
CA GLN A 82 7.11 -5.95 -5.68
C GLN A 82 6.76 -7.14 -4.79
N TRP A 83 5.71 -7.86 -5.14
CA TRP A 83 5.40 -9.16 -4.55
C TRP A 83 6.16 -10.26 -5.28
N CYS A 84 6.74 -11.21 -4.54
CA CYS A 84 7.31 -12.44 -5.10
C CYS A 84 6.83 -13.67 -4.31
N GLY A 85 6.72 -14.81 -5.01
CA GLY A 85 6.32 -16.09 -4.37
C GLY A 85 7.45 -16.76 -3.59
N ARG A 86 8.71 -16.38 -3.87
CA ARG A 86 9.89 -16.80 -3.13
C ARG A 86 11.01 -15.80 -3.37
N GLU A 87 11.70 -15.42 -2.30
CA GLU A 87 12.92 -14.62 -2.39
C GLU A 87 13.97 -15.42 -3.16
N THR A 88 14.11 -15.10 -4.44
CA THR A 88 15.01 -15.77 -5.39
C THR A 88 15.73 -14.67 -6.16
N THR A 89 16.90 -14.96 -6.71
CA THR A 89 17.67 -13.98 -7.50
C THR A 89 16.85 -13.36 -8.65
N ALA A 90 15.92 -14.13 -9.23
CA ALA A 90 15.02 -13.68 -10.29
C ALA A 90 13.96 -12.66 -9.83
N ALA A 91 13.66 -12.59 -8.53
CA ALA A 91 12.75 -11.58 -7.99
C ALA A 91 13.40 -10.18 -7.90
N TRP A 92 14.69 -10.06 -8.22
CA TRP A 92 15.46 -8.81 -8.23
C TRP A 92 15.77 -8.29 -9.63
N THR A 93 15.24 -8.93 -10.68
CA THR A 93 15.41 -8.52 -12.09
C THR A 93 14.20 -7.74 -12.57
#